data_AF-A0A957DAJ5-F1
#
_entry.id   AF-A0A957DAJ5-F1
#
_cell.length_a   1.000
_cell.length_b   1.000
_cell.length_c   1.000
_cell.angle_alpha   90.00
_cell.angle_beta   90.00
_cell.angle_gamma   90.00
#
_symmetry.space_group_name_H-M   'P 1'
#
loop_
_entity.id
_entity.type
_entity.pdbx_description
1 polymer ?
#
loop_
_entity_poly.entity_id
_entity_poly.type
_entity_poly.pdbx_seq_one_letter_code
_entity_poly.pdbx_strand_id
1 'polypeptide(L)'
;MNKEYKTVEGLSLRARGPTQLSFAQLFAWVIWQFPRAKQNGMCGAVRPPNPDYGWFPALIQSDEEIAAVYAHLEQTFSTPEAAADWLATLD
;
A
#
# COMPACT_ATOMS: atom_id res chain seq x y z
N MET A 1 10.06 -23.18 -4.51
CA MET A 1 9.32 -22.70 -3.31
C MET A 1 8.61 -21.40 -3.68
N ASN A 2 7.30 -21.43 -3.91
CA ASN A 2 6.52 -20.20 -4.10
C ASN A 2 6.34 -19.56 -2.72
N LYS A 3 7.10 -18.50 -2.43
CA LYS A 3 6.85 -17.72 -1.22
C LYS A 3 5.53 -16.97 -1.43
N GLU A 4 4.47 -17.41 -0.75
CA GLU A 4 3.16 -16.75 -0.77
C GLU A 4 3.19 -15.34 -0.18
N TYR A 5 4.24 -15.02 0.59
CA TYR A 5 4.47 -13.76 1.25
C TYR A 5 5.92 -13.28 1.09
N LYS A 6 6.12 -11.96 1.08
CA LYS A 6 7.42 -11.31 1.22
C LYS A 6 7.42 -10.43 2.47
N THR A 7 8.54 -10.38 3.16
CA THR A 7 8.72 -9.48 4.30
C THR A 7 9.27 -8.13 3.82
N VAL A 8 8.64 -7.04 4.23
CA VAL A 8 9.12 -5.67 4.04
C VAL A 8 9.06 -4.98 5.39
N GLU A 9 10.22 -4.54 5.90
CA GLU A 9 10.33 -3.81 7.17
C GLU A 9 9.47 -4.41 8.31
N GLY A 10 9.57 -5.74 8.49
CA GLY A 10 8.88 -6.48 9.54
C GLY A 10 7.43 -6.89 9.24
N LEU A 11 6.82 -6.44 8.14
CA LEU A 11 5.46 -6.82 7.73
C LEU A 11 5.48 -7.93 6.68
N SER A 12 4.62 -8.94 6.85
CA SER A 12 4.39 -10.02 5.87
C SER A 12 3.35 -9.59 4.85
N LEU A 13 3.77 -9.36 3.62
CA LEU A 13 2.93 -8.88 2.52
C LEU A 13 2.73 -10.00 1.49
N ARG A 14 1.49 -10.17 1.01
CA ARG A 14 1.16 -11.17 -0.01
C ARG A 14 1.97 -10.93 -1.28
N ALA A 15 2.46 -12.02 -1.87
CA ALA A 15 3.20 -11.98 -3.14
C ALA A 15 2.30 -11.94 -4.38
N ARG A 16 0.98 -12.18 -4.22
CA ARG A 16 0.01 -12.30 -5.33
C ARG A 16 -1.32 -11.62 -4.99
N GLY A 17 -1.27 -10.31 -4.75
CA GLY A 17 -2.45 -9.49 -4.49
C GLY A 17 -2.26 -8.49 -3.35
N PRO A 18 -3.22 -7.57 -3.15
CA PRO A 18 -3.13 -6.61 -2.07
C PRO A 18 -3.17 -7.30 -0.70
N THR A 19 -2.44 -6.73 0.25
CA THR A 19 -2.43 -7.16 1.66
C THR A 19 -3.24 -6.17 2.46
N GLN A 20 -4.29 -6.64 3.13
CA GLN A 20 -5.05 -5.81 4.05
C GLN A 20 -4.26 -5.69 5.36
N LEU A 21 -3.95 -4.46 5.75
CA LEU A 21 -3.23 -4.12 6.96
C LEU A 21 -4.02 -3.07 7.74
N SER A 22 -4.07 -3.18 9.06
CA SER A 22 -4.61 -2.10 9.90
C SER A 22 -3.62 -0.95 10.03
N PHE A 23 -4.12 0.24 10.37
CA PHE A 23 -3.27 1.39 10.68
C PHE A 23 -2.35 1.10 11.86
N ALA A 24 -2.77 0.27 12.82
CA ALA A 24 -1.92 -0.19 13.92
C ALA A 24 -0.74 -1.06 13.43
N GLN A 25 -0.93 -1.89 12.40
CA GLN A 25 0.19 -2.63 11.79
C GLN A 25 1.12 -1.70 11.00
N LEU A 26 0.56 -0.65 10.41
CA LEU A 26 1.28 0.38 9.66
C LEU A 26 1.79 1.53 10.56
N PHE A 27 1.82 1.40 11.89
CA PHE A 27 2.07 2.52 12.80
C PHE A 27 3.39 3.27 12.53
N ALA A 28 4.43 2.56 12.06
CA ALA A 28 5.73 3.12 11.73
C ALA A 28 5.86 3.51 10.25
N TRP A 29 4.86 3.21 9.44
CA TRP A 29 4.83 3.48 8.01
C TRP A 29 4.13 4.81 7.75
N VAL A 30 4.55 5.50 6.68
CA VAL A 30 3.83 6.68 6.21
C VAL A 30 2.62 6.23 5.44
N ILE A 31 1.44 6.77 5.77
CA ILE A 31 0.20 6.57 5.03
C ILE A 31 -0.17 7.91 4.40
N TRP A 32 -0.31 7.96 3.08
CA TRP A 32 -0.73 9.14 2.34
C TRP A 32 -2.02 8.84 1.60
N GLN A 33 -3.09 9.56 1.94
CA GLN A 33 -4.38 9.49 1.29
C GLN A 33 -4.56 10.67 0.32
N PHE A 34 -5.12 10.40 -0.85
CA PHE A 34 -5.49 11.42 -1.82
C PHE A 34 -7.03 11.53 -1.94
N PRO A 35 -7.58 12.71 -2.28
CA PRO A 35 -9.03 12.92 -2.43
C PRO A 35 -9.56 12.30 -3.75
N ARG A 36 -9.35 10.99 -3.94
CA ARG A 36 -9.76 10.24 -5.13
C ARG A 36 -10.42 8.94 -4.68
N ALA A 37 -11.75 8.87 -4.82
CA ALA A 37 -12.50 7.69 -4.40
C ALA A 37 -12.27 6.50 -5.34
N LYS A 38 -12.21 5.30 -4.77
CA LYS A 38 -12.15 4.04 -5.50
C LYS A 38 -12.83 2.95 -4.67
N GLN A 39 -13.82 2.28 -5.25
CA GLN A 39 -14.60 1.24 -4.55
C GLN A 39 -15.12 1.73 -3.19
N ASN A 40 -14.71 1.10 -2.10
CA ASN A 40 -15.09 1.40 -0.71
C ASN A 40 -14.04 2.24 0.05
N GLY A 41 -13.11 2.89 -0.66
CA GLY A 41 -12.05 3.68 -0.04
C GLY A 41 -11.52 4.79 -0.94
N MET A 42 -10.34 5.28 -0.58
CA MET A 42 -9.65 6.38 -1.26
C MET A 42 -8.30 5.91 -1.76
N CYS A 43 -7.91 6.32 -2.96
CA CYS A 43 -6.57 6.04 -3.47
C CYS A 43 -5.52 6.69 -2.57
N GLY A 44 -4.47 5.94 -2.31
CA GLY A 44 -3.38 6.36 -1.45
C GLY A 44 -2.10 5.63 -1.77
N ALA A 45 -1.11 5.89 -0.94
CA ALA A 45 0.16 5.22 -0.96
C ALA A 45 0.65 5.01 0.48
N VAL A 46 1.39 3.93 0.68
CA VAL A 46 2.10 3.68 1.93
C VAL A 46 3.59 3.51 1.66
N ARG A 47 4.42 3.93 2.60
CA ARG A 47 5.88 3.74 2.52
C ARG A 47 6.42 3.26 3.86
N PRO A 48 7.32 2.27 3.88
CA PRO A 48 8.05 1.93 5.09
C PRO A 48 8.87 3.12 5.63
N PRO A 49 9.27 3.09 6.91
CA PRO A 49 10.10 4.13 7.50
C PRO A 49 11.50 4.21 6.86
N ASN A 50 11.99 3.08 6.32
CA ASN A 50 13.27 3.04 5.62
C ASN A 50 13.18 3.76 4.26
N PRO A 51 13.98 4.83 4.04
CA PRO A 51 13.95 5.65 2.83
C PRO A 51 14.43 4.93 1.55
N ASP A 52 15.09 3.77 1.68
CA ASP A 52 15.52 2.95 0.54
C ASP A 52 14.35 2.26 -0.17
N TYR A 53 13.16 2.26 0.45
CA TYR A 53 11.93 1.75 -0.16
C TYR A 53 11.17 2.86 -0.88
N GLY A 54 10.65 2.53 -2.07
CA GLY A 54 9.66 3.37 -2.74
C GLY A 54 8.26 3.23 -2.14
N TRP A 55 7.32 3.94 -2.74
CA TRP A 55 5.91 3.97 -2.36
C TRP A 55 5.16 2.76 -2.92
N PHE A 56 4.33 2.16 -2.08
CA PHE A 56 3.38 1.13 -2.46
C PHE A 56 1.99 1.75 -2.64
N PRO A 57 1.27 1.46 -3.74
CA PRO A 57 -0.12 1.86 -3.85
C PRO A 57 -0.95 1.23 -2.74
N ALA A 58 -1.93 1.97 -2.23
CA ALA A 58 -2.82 1.47 -1.19
C ALA A 58 -4.23 2.02 -1.36
N LEU A 59 -5.23 1.18 -1.17
CA LEU A 59 -6.61 1.63 -1.00
C LEU A 59 -6.85 1.88 0.49
N ILE A 60 -7.13 3.13 0.85
CA ILE A 60 -7.27 3.58 2.23
C ILE A 60 -8.76 3.61 2.60
N GLN A 61 -9.16 2.86 3.62
CA GLN A 61 -10.50 2.86 4.17
C GLN A 61 -10.44 3.43 5.59
N SER A 62 -10.42 4.76 5.69
CA SER A 62 -10.15 5.46 6.95
C SER A 62 -11.19 5.16 8.04
N ASP A 63 -12.45 4.91 7.67
CA ASP A 63 -13.52 4.55 8.62
C ASP A 63 -13.31 3.18 9.26
N GLU A 64 -12.65 2.26 8.55
CA GLU A 64 -12.32 0.91 9.04
C GLU A 64 -10.88 0.83 9.58
N GLU A 65 -10.12 1.94 9.53
CA GLU A 65 -8.70 2.02 9.91
C GLU A 65 -7.82 0.95 9.23
N ILE A 66 -8.11 0.64 7.97
CA ILE A 66 -7.37 -0.34 7.16
C ILE A 66 -6.86 0.26 5.85
N ALA A 67 -5.79 -0.36 5.34
CA ALA A 67 -5.25 -0.12 4.02
C ALA A 67 -5.05 -1.44 3.28
N ALA A 68 -5.56 -1.55 2.06
CA ALA A 68 -5.22 -2.64 1.15
C ALA A 68 -3.95 -2.26 0.37
N VAL A 69 -2.80 -2.78 0.78
CA VAL A 69 -1.48 -2.42 0.26
C VAL A 69 -1.07 -3.31 -0.90
N TYR A 70 -0.81 -2.71 -2.07
CA TYR A 70 -0.45 -3.39 -3.32
C TYR A 70 1.06 -3.65 -3.40
N ALA A 71 1.64 -4.22 -2.35
CA ALA A 71 3.07 -4.50 -2.33
C ALA A 71 3.48 -5.69 -3.20
N HIS A 72 2.56 -6.48 -3.73
CA HIS A 72 2.86 -7.59 -4.66
C HIS A 72 3.44 -7.13 -6.00
N LEU A 73 3.37 -5.84 -6.32
CA LEU A 73 3.99 -5.28 -7.51
C LEU A 73 5.50 -5.51 -7.50
N GLU A 74 6.06 -5.78 -8.68
CA GLU A 74 7.50 -5.99 -8.85
C GLU A 74 8.30 -4.71 -8.60
N GLN A 75 7.67 -3.55 -8.83
CA GLN A 75 8.28 -2.24 -8.69
C GLN A 75 7.51 -1.38 -7.68
N THR A 76 8.24 -0.47 -7.05
CA THR A 76 7.69 0.59 -6.19
C THR A 76 7.75 1.92 -6.93
N PHE A 77 7.00 2.90 -6.45
CA PHE A 77 6.92 4.22 -7.07
C PHE A 77 7.86 5.21 -6.37
N SER A 78 8.40 6.16 -7.11
CA SER A 78 9.27 7.21 -6.55
C SER A 78 8.51 8.24 -5.74
N THR A 79 7.22 8.46 -6.03
CA THR A 79 6.35 9.42 -5.34
C THR A 79 5.03 8.77 -4.90
N PRO A 80 4.39 9.30 -3.84
CA PRO A 80 3.09 8.83 -3.40
C PRO A 80 1.99 9.13 -4.42
N GLU A 81 2.08 10.25 -5.16
CA GLU A 81 1.15 10.60 -6.24
C GLU A 81 1.18 9.55 -7.34
N ALA A 82 2.38 9.12 -7.77
CA ALA A 82 2.50 8.12 -8.83
C ALA A 82 1.93 6.75 -8.41
N ALA A 83 2.13 6.37 -7.14
CA ALA A 83 1.51 5.16 -6.58
C ALA A 83 -0.03 5.27 -6.54
N ALA A 84 -0.56 6.41 -6.10
CA ALA A 84 -2.00 6.64 -6.06
C ALA A 84 -2.64 6.76 -7.46
N ASP A 85 -1.93 7.37 -8.42
CA ASP A 85 -2.32 7.44 -9.84
C ASP A 85 -2.44 6.03 -10.43
N TRP A 86 -1.43 5.17 -10.22
CA TRP A 86 -1.48 3.79 -10.67
C TRP A 86 -2.73 3.07 -10.16
N LEU A 87 -3.04 3.22 -8.88
CA LEU A 87 -4.24 2.61 -8.31
C LEU A 87 -5.53 3.16 -8.94
N ALA A 88 -5.58 4.46 -9.23
CA ALA A 88 -6.72 5.10 -9.88
C ALA A 88 -6.96 4.60 -11.33
N THR A 89 -5.92 4.10 -12.02
CA THR A 89 -6.04 3.57 -13.40
C THR A 89 -6.56 2.14 -13.49
N LEU A 90 -6.61 1.40 -12.37
CA LEU A 90 -7.21 0.06 -12.36
C LEU A 90 -8.74 0.18 -12.42
N ASP A 91 -9.41 -0.66 -13.21
CA ASP A 91 -10.87 -0.77 -13.18
C ASP A 91 -11.36 -1.60 -11.98
#